data_AF-A0A3B0CMG2-F1
#
_entry.id   AF-A0A3B0CMG2-F1
#
_cell.length_a   1.000
_cell.length_b   1.000
_cell.length_c   1.000
_cell.angle_alpha   90.00
_cell.angle_beta   90.00
_cell.angle_gamma   90.00
#
_symmetry.space_group_name_H-M   'P 1'
#
loop_
_entity.id
_entity.type
_entity.pdbx_description
1 polymer ?
#
loop_
_entity_poly.entity_id
_entity_poly.type
_entity_poly.pdbx_seq_one_letter_code
_entity_poly.pdbx_strand_id
1 'polypeptide(L)'
;MVIIAKAMKITQLQSKQAKAPQAWTPSISDFTDRAAIADWSTASIEDVLKVGLVTGRNGSKLAPKDTVTRAEITVLVERLLQKSQLIN
;
A
#
# COMPACT_ATOMS: atom_id res chain seq x y z
N MET A 1 -4.37 -5.91 1.74
CA MET A 1 -3.20 -5.05 2.05
C MET A 1 -2.00 -5.82 2.60
N VAL A 2 -2.16 -6.73 3.58
CA VAL A 2 -1.00 -7.44 4.20
C VAL A 2 -0.19 -8.33 3.25
N ILE A 3 -0.83 -8.95 2.25
CA ILE A 3 -0.13 -9.75 1.23
C ILE A 3 0.87 -8.88 0.44
N ILE A 4 0.48 -7.67 0.05
CA ILE A 4 1.34 -6.73 -0.68
C ILE A 4 2.48 -6.25 0.23
N ALA A 5 2.20 -5.96 1.50
CA ALA A 5 3.23 -5.61 2.47
C ALA A 5 4.29 -6.71 2.65
N LYS A 6 3.86 -7.97 2.67
CA LYS A 6 4.78 -9.12 2.67
C LYS A 6 5.57 -9.22 1.35
N ALA A 7 4.92 -9.01 0.21
CA ALA A 7 5.58 -9.02 -1.10
C ALA A 7 6.67 -7.94 -1.20
N MET A 8 6.45 -6.74 -0.64
CA MET A 8 7.46 -5.68 -0.59
C MET A 8 8.75 -6.11 0.13
N LYS A 9 8.64 -6.95 1.16
CA LYS A 9 9.81 -7.51 1.86
C LYS A 9 10.58 -8.46 0.96
N ILE A 10 9.87 -9.29 0.18
CA ILE A 10 10.46 -10.25 -0.74
C ILE A 10 11.16 -9.53 -1.90
N THR A 11 10.53 -8.49 -2.46
CA THR A 11 11.11 -7.72 -3.56
C THR A 11 12.16 -6.70 -3.11
N GLN A 12 12.48 -6.67 -1.81
CA GLN A 12 13.44 -5.74 -1.20
C GLN A 12 13.12 -4.26 -1.50
N LEU A 13 11.85 -3.94 -1.75
CA LEU A 13 11.44 -2.59 -2.09
C LEU A 13 11.70 -1.61 -0.93
N GLN A 14 11.54 -2.08 0.31
CA GLN A 14 11.75 -1.28 1.53
C GLN A 14 13.22 -0.86 1.72
N SER A 15 14.19 -1.69 1.32
CA SER A 15 15.61 -1.37 1.43
C SER A 15 16.14 -0.61 0.22
N LYS A 16 15.50 -0.77 -0.94
CA LYS A 16 15.86 -0.07 -2.19
C LYS A 16 15.36 1.37 -2.25
N GLN A 17 14.32 1.73 -1.49
CA GLN A 17 13.86 3.11 -1.39
C GLN A 17 14.62 3.88 -0.31
N ALA A 18 15.66 4.63 -0.73
CA ALA A 18 16.38 5.57 0.14
C ALA A 18 15.61 6.88 0.40
N LYS A 19 14.47 7.11 -0.26
CA LYS A 19 13.64 8.31 -0.10
C LYS A 19 12.20 8.00 -0.46
N ALA A 20 11.27 8.16 0.49
CA ALA A 20 9.85 8.19 0.17
C ALA A 20 9.61 9.31 -0.86
N PRO A 21 8.70 9.13 -1.85
CA PRO A 21 8.33 10.22 -2.74
C PRO A 21 7.97 11.45 -1.91
N GLN A 22 8.54 12.62 -2.23
CA GLN A 22 8.31 13.89 -1.53
C GLN A 22 6.93 14.49 -1.85
N ALA A 23 5.92 13.61 -1.97
CA ALA A 23 4.51 13.92 -2.05
C ALA A 23 3.89 13.66 -0.67
N TRP A 24 2.70 14.23 -0.41
CA TRP A 24 1.92 13.94 0.79
C TRP A 24 1.79 12.41 0.98
N THR A 25 2.43 11.88 2.02
CA THR A 25 2.28 10.47 2.42
C THR A 25 1.02 10.37 3.28
N PRO A 26 -0.08 9.78 2.76
CA PRO A 26 -1.29 9.63 3.54
C PRO A 26 -1.01 8.76 4.77
N SER A 27 -1.45 9.23 5.93
CA SER A 27 -1.43 8.49 7.19
C SER A 27 -2.74 7.73 7.37
N ILE A 28 -2.73 6.66 8.18
CA ILE A 28 -3.96 5.93 8.54
C ILE A 28 -5.02 6.87 9.14
N SER A 29 -4.56 7.92 9.84
CA SER A 29 -5.43 8.93 10.44
C SER A 29 -6.23 9.75 9.42
N ASP A 30 -5.79 9.80 8.15
CA ASP A 30 -6.45 10.57 7.10
C ASP A 30 -7.68 9.84 6.54
N PHE A 31 -7.87 8.56 6.90
CA PHE A 31 -8.96 7.73 6.39
C PHE A 31 -10.12 7.61 7.38
N THR A 32 -11.32 7.85 6.85
CA THR A 32 -12.58 7.84 7.62
C THR A 32 -12.94 6.47 8.20
N ASP A 33 -12.47 5.40 7.57
CA ASP A 33 -12.73 4.01 7.92
C ASP A 33 -11.58 3.34 8.67
N ARG A 34 -10.66 4.13 9.24
CA ARG A 34 -9.54 3.62 10.05
C ARG A 34 -9.97 2.70 11.19
N ALA A 35 -11.16 2.92 11.76
CA ALA A 35 -11.72 2.07 12.82
C ALA A 35 -12.08 0.65 12.35
N ALA A 36 -12.20 0.43 11.03
CA ALA A 36 -12.43 -0.89 10.45
C ALA A 36 -11.13 -1.67 10.18
N ILE A 37 -9.96 -1.06 10.39
CA ILE A 37 -8.65 -1.68 10.25
C ILE A 37 -8.42 -2.60 11.45
N ALA A 38 -8.00 -3.84 11.19
CA ALA A 38 -7.61 -4.75 12.25
C ALA A 38 -6.19 -4.45 12.73
N ASP A 39 -5.95 -4.55 14.04
CA ASP A 39 -4.68 -4.16 14.67
C ASP A 39 -3.44 -4.81 14.04
N TRP A 40 -3.55 -6.10 13.67
CA TRP A 40 -2.47 -6.85 13.03
C TRP A 40 -2.11 -6.33 11.63
N SER A 41 -3.00 -5.58 10.98
CA SER A 41 -2.84 -5.06 9.62
C SER A 41 -2.35 -3.61 9.59
N THR A 42 -2.40 -2.90 10.72
CA THR A 42 -2.04 -1.48 10.84
C THR A 42 -0.63 -1.21 10.31
N ALA A 43 0.38 -1.90 10.83
CA ALA A 43 1.77 -1.73 10.38
C ALA A 43 1.95 -2.03 8.88
N SER A 44 1.24 -3.05 8.37
CA SER A 44 1.30 -3.39 6.95
C SER A 44 0.69 -2.29 6.08
N ILE A 45 -0.42 -1.70 6.51
CA ILE A 45 -1.08 -0.60 5.79
C ILE A 45 -0.21 0.65 5.81
N GLU A 46 0.48 0.95 6.92
CA GLU A 46 1.42 2.07 6.94
C GLU A 46 2.56 1.90 5.93
N ASP A 47 3.15 0.71 5.86
CA ASP A 47 4.21 0.41 4.88
C ASP A 47 3.67 0.57 3.45
N VAL A 48 2.48 -0.02 3.20
CA VAL A 48 1.47 0.30 2.18
C VAL A 48 1.54 1.71 1.57
N LEU A 49 1.24 2.64 2.47
CA LEU A 49 1.00 4.05 2.21
C LEU A 49 2.29 4.84 2.08
N LYS A 50 3.30 4.56 2.92
CA LYS A 50 4.63 5.21 2.90
C LYS A 50 5.33 5.07 1.56
N VAL A 51 5.17 3.91 0.92
CA VAL A 51 5.74 3.61 -0.41
C VAL A 51 4.92 4.26 -1.55
N GLY A 52 3.70 4.71 -1.26
CA GLY A 52 2.76 5.22 -2.24
C GLY A 52 2.25 4.13 -3.20
N LEU A 53 2.21 2.87 -2.75
CA LEU A 53 1.64 1.77 -3.53
C LEU A 53 0.12 1.76 -3.44
N VAL A 54 -0.39 2.13 -2.27
CA VAL A 54 -1.82 2.29 -1.97
C VAL A 54 -2.06 3.75 -1.60
N THR A 55 -3.16 4.32 -2.09
CA THR A 55 -3.56 5.71 -1.80
C THR A 55 -4.98 5.82 -1.26
N GLY A 56 -5.66 4.67 -1.07
CA GLY A 56 -7.08 4.61 -0.73
C GLY A 56 -8.00 4.84 -1.93
N ARG A 57 -9.29 4.58 -1.69
CA ARG A 57 -10.42 4.80 -2.61
C ARG A 57 -10.97 6.21 -2.38
N ASN A 58 -11.15 6.96 -3.46
CA ASN A 58 -11.71 8.33 -3.46
C ASN A 58 -11.03 9.28 -2.46
N GLY A 59 -9.75 9.04 -2.12
CA GLY A 59 -8.94 9.88 -1.24
C GLY A 59 -9.31 9.89 0.25
N SER A 60 -10.34 9.16 0.68
CA SER A 60 -10.88 9.25 2.06
C SER A 60 -11.16 7.91 2.74
N LYS A 61 -11.06 6.78 2.01
CA LYS A 61 -11.32 5.43 2.54
C LYS A 61 -10.25 4.43 2.12
N LEU A 62 -9.91 3.49 2.98
CA LEU A 62 -9.04 2.34 2.65
C LEU A 62 -9.82 1.08 2.25
N ALA A 63 -11.08 1.00 2.67
CA ALA A 63 -11.99 -0.12 2.51
C ALA A 63 -11.36 -1.48 2.90
N PRO A 64 -10.85 -1.64 4.15
CA PRO A 64 -10.08 -2.82 4.55
C PRO A 64 -10.90 -4.12 4.55
N LYS A 65 -12.23 -4.03 4.65
CA LYS A 65 -13.16 -5.17 4.67
C LYS A 65 -13.80 -5.45 3.31
N ASP A 66 -13.60 -4.58 2.32
CA ASP A 66 -14.19 -4.77 1.01
C ASP A 66 -13.41 -5.82 0.22
N THR A 67 -14.10 -6.49 -0.70
CA THR A 67 -13.46 -7.35 -1.68
C THR A 67 -12.62 -6.50 -2.64
N VAL A 68 -11.44 -7.02 -2.97
CA VAL A 68 -10.59 -6.46 -4.02
C VAL A 68 -10.89 -7.16 -5.33
N THR A 69 -11.00 -6.40 -6.41
CA THR A 69 -11.24 -6.93 -7.76
C THR A 69 -9.94 -7.42 -8.40
N ARG A 70 -10.04 -8.28 -9.43
CA ARG A 70 -8.87 -8.74 -10.19
C ARG A 70 -8.10 -7.57 -10.82
N ALA A 71 -8.81 -6.58 -11.35
CA ALA A 71 -8.22 -5.39 -11.95
C ALA A 71 -7.43 -4.56 -10.91
N GLU A 72 -8.00 -4.34 -9.71
CA GLU A 72 -7.32 -3.64 -8.63
C GLU A 72 -6.05 -4.40 -8.17
N ILE A 73 -6.11 -5.73 -8.07
CA ILE A 73 -4.92 -6.54 -7.74
C ILE A 73 -3.85 -6.39 -8.83
N THR A 74 -4.21 -6.51 -10.11
CA THR A 74 -3.24 -6.40 -11.21
C THR A 74 -2.50 -5.08 -11.18
N VAL A 75 -3.21 -3.96 -10.99
CA VAL A 75 -2.61 -2.63 -10.88
C VAL A 75 -1.68 -2.53 -9.66
N LEU A 76 -2.05 -3.12 -8.51
CA LEU A 76 -1.20 -3.11 -7.32
C LEU A 76 0.08 -3.93 -7.51
N VAL A 77 -0.01 -5.09 -8.17
CA VAL A 77 1.13 -5.95 -8.47
C VAL A 77 2.06 -5.27 -9.48
N GLU A 78 1.51 -4.71 -10.56
CA GLU A 78 2.27 -3.97 -11.57
C GLU A 78 3.07 -2.83 -10.92
N ARG A 79 2.42 -1.97 -10.13
CA ARG A 79 3.09 -0.87 -9.41
C ARG A 79 4.17 -1.37 -8.46
N LEU A 80 3.94 -2.49 -7.78
CA LEU A 80 4.94 -3.09 -6.89
C LEU A 80 6.16 -3.52 -7.69
N LEU A 81 5.96 -4.24 -8.79
CA LEU A 81 7.05 -4.72 -9.63
C LEU A 81 7.83 -3.55 -10.28
N GLN A 82 7.14 -2.52 -10.75
CA GLN A 82 7.76 -1.30 -11.29
C GLN A 82 8.59 -0.56 -10.23
N LYS A 83 8.02 -0.30 -9.04
CA LYS A 83 8.75 0.35 -7.94
C LYS A 83 9.92 -0.51 -7.42
N SER A 84 9.82 -1.83 -7.56
CA SER A 84 10.92 -2.77 -7.27
C SER A 84 11.94 -2.90 -8.41
N GLN A 85 11.75 -2.19 -9.53
CA GLN A 85 12.59 -2.26 -10.73
C GLN A 85 12.71 -3.66 -11.33
N LEU A 86 11.65 -4.46 -11.20
CA LEU A 86 11.57 -5.81 -11.78
C LEU A 86 10.96 -5.80 -13.18
N ILE A 87 10.18 -4.76 -13.48
CA ILE A 87 9.58 -4.49 -14.79
C ILE A 87 9.65 -2.99 -15.09
N ASN A 88 9.51 -2.63 -16.36
CA ASN A 88 9.49 -1.24 -16.84
C ASN A 88 8.07 -0.67 -16.89
#